data_AF-G7G927-F1
#
_entry.id   AF-G7G927-F1
#
_cell.length_a   1.000
_cell.length_b   1.000
_cell.length_c   1.000
_cell.angle_alpha   90.00
_cell.angle_beta   90.00
_cell.angle_gamma   90.00
#
_symmetry.space_group_name_H-M   'P 1'
#
loop_
_entity.id
_entity.type
_entity.pdbx_description
1 polymer ?
#
loop_
_entity_poly.entity_id
_entity_poly.type
_entity_poly.pdbx_seq_one_letter_code
_entity_poly.pdbx_strand_id
1 'polypeptide(L)'
;MQKLINSVNSADLWIVKHQDQALQIYAQSTGLSTPVAQQVLNKRPKPSPVYALNSEVITSQQQIADLFKQEQLIPVHINIQHSVWSAQ
;
A
#
# COMPACT_ATOMS: atom_id res chain seq x y z
N MET A 1 16.46 -2.80 3.24
CA MET A 1 15.11 -2.25 3.08
C MET A 1 15.05 -0.98 2.22
N GLN A 2 15.95 -0.01 2.42
CA GLN A 2 15.93 1.23 1.62
C GLN A 2 15.97 1.00 0.10
N LYS A 3 16.80 0.04 -0.36
CA LYS A 3 16.83 -0.33 -1.78
C LYS A 3 15.47 -0.82 -2.30
N LEU A 4 14.76 -1.64 -1.52
CA LEU A 4 13.43 -2.13 -1.87
C LEU A 4 12.44 -0.97 -1.97
N ILE A 5 12.38 -0.11 -0.94
CA ILE A 5 11.52 1.10 -0.92
C ILE A 5 11.78 1.98 -2.15
N ASN A 6 13.04 2.26 -2.46
CA ASN A 6 13.40 3.07 -3.61
C ASN A 6 12.97 2.41 -4.94
N SER A 7 13.15 1.10 -5.08
CA SER A 7 12.75 0.36 -6.27
C SER A 7 11.24 0.37 -6.48
N VAL A 8 10.43 0.14 -5.44
CA VAL A 8 8.96 0.19 -5.56
C VAL A 8 8.46 1.61 -5.82
N ASN A 9 9.07 2.63 -5.21
CA ASN A 9 8.72 4.03 -5.47
C ASN A 9 9.07 4.47 -6.89
N SER A 10 10.16 3.93 -7.45
CA SER A 10 10.53 4.16 -8.85
C SER A 10 9.51 3.56 -9.81
N ALA A 11 8.97 2.37 -9.49
CA ALA A 11 7.89 1.75 -10.26
C ALA A 11 6.58 2.55 -10.17
N ASP A 12 6.21 3.05 -8.98
CA ASP A 12 5.02 3.91 -8.82
C ASP A 12 5.14 5.21 -9.65
N LEU A 13 6.32 5.86 -9.63
CA LEU A 13 6.59 7.02 -10.48
C LEU A 13 6.55 6.69 -11.97
N TRP A 14 6.99 5.49 -12.37
CA TRP A 14 6.91 5.05 -13.75
C TRP A 14 5.44 4.95 -14.21
N ILE A 15 4.54 4.44 -13.37
CA ILE A 15 3.08 4.37 -13.65
C ILE A 15 2.50 5.77 -13.92
N VAL A 16 2.88 6.77 -13.11
CA VAL A 16 2.41 8.15 -13.29
C VAL A 16 2.89 8.75 -14.62
N LYS A 17 4.11 8.40 -15.06
CA LYS A 17 4.71 8.88 -16.31
C LYS A 17 4.25 8.13 -17.56
N HIS A 18 3.77 6.89 -17.42
CA HIS A 18 3.44 6.00 -18.54
C HIS A 18 2.01 5.45 -18.39
N GLN A 19 1.02 6.32 -18.16
CA GLN A 19 -0.33 5.92 -17.75
C GLN A 19 -1.01 4.97 -18.74
N ASP A 20 -0.88 5.18 -20.05
CA ASP A 20 -1.48 4.31 -21.07
C ASP A 20 -0.85 2.91 -21.07
N GLN A 21 0.47 2.82 -20.95
CA GLN A 21 1.18 1.55 -20.87
C GLN A 21 0.86 0.82 -19.55
N ALA A 22 0.81 1.57 -18.44
CA ALA A 22 0.43 1.02 -17.15
C ALA A 22 -1.01 0.50 -17.17
N LEU A 23 -1.94 1.19 -17.83
CA LEU A 23 -3.31 0.74 -18.03
C LEU A 23 -3.36 -0.57 -18.82
N GLN A 24 -2.64 -0.66 -19.93
CA GLN A 24 -2.59 -1.89 -20.75
C GLN A 24 -2.04 -3.07 -19.95
N ILE A 25 -0.90 -2.89 -19.26
CA ILE A 25 -0.29 -3.91 -18.41
C ILE A 25 -1.25 -4.33 -17.30
N TYR A 26 -1.90 -3.37 -16.63
CA TYR A 26 -2.85 -3.64 -15.55
C TYR A 26 -4.08 -4.41 -16.05
N ALA A 27 -4.68 -3.98 -17.17
CA ALA A 27 -5.82 -4.67 -17.78
C ALA A 27 -5.46 -6.11 -18.19
N GLN A 28 -4.30 -6.30 -18.84
CA GLN A 28 -3.85 -7.62 -19.28
C GLN A 28 -3.56 -8.56 -18.10
N SER A 29 -2.88 -8.07 -17.06
CA SER A 29 -2.50 -8.88 -15.89
C SER A 29 -3.68 -9.26 -14.99
N THR A 30 -4.71 -8.41 -14.93
CA THR A 30 -5.91 -8.65 -14.11
C THR A 30 -7.06 -9.29 -14.87
N GLY A 31 -7.01 -9.31 -16.21
CA GLY A 31 -8.11 -9.73 -17.07
C GLY A 31 -9.30 -8.76 -17.11
N LEU A 32 -9.16 -7.57 -16.55
CA LEU A 32 -10.20 -6.54 -16.55
C LEU A 32 -10.32 -5.89 -17.93
N SER A 33 -11.54 -5.49 -18.30
CA SER A 33 -11.72 -4.60 -19.45
C SER A 33 -11.02 -3.26 -19.21
N THR A 34 -10.50 -2.66 -20.28
CA THR A 34 -9.79 -1.37 -20.21
C THR A 34 -10.57 -0.28 -19.49
N PRO A 35 -11.89 -0.08 -19.71
CA PRO A 35 -12.65 0.94 -18.97
C PRO A 35 -12.68 0.69 -17.45
N VAL A 36 -12.81 -0.57 -17.01
CA VAL A 36 -12.82 -0.91 -15.58
C VAL A 36 -11.44 -0.72 -14.98
N ALA A 37 -10.40 -1.20 -15.66
CA ALA A 37 -9.00 -1.00 -15.27
C ALA A 37 -8.65 0.50 -15.09
N GLN A 38 -9.10 1.34 -16.01
CA GLN A 38 -8.89 2.79 -15.95
C GLN A 38 -9.54 3.41 -14.71
N GLN A 39 -10.77 3.01 -14.38
CA GLN A 39 -11.46 3.49 -13.18
C GLN A 39 -10.73 3.08 -11.90
N VAL A 40 -10.19 1.86 -11.85
CA VAL A 40 -9.38 1.41 -10.70
C VAL A 40 -8.12 2.27 -10.55
N LEU A 41 -7.38 2.49 -11.63
CA LEU A 41 -6.16 3.32 -11.59
C LEU A 41 -6.44 4.79 -11.26
N ASN A 42 -7.62 5.31 -11.62
CA ASN A 42 -8.01 6.68 -11.29
C ASN A 42 -8.39 6.88 -9.82
N LYS A 43 -8.77 5.82 -9.10
CA LYS A 43 -9.06 5.90 -7.66
C LYS A 43 -7.80 5.92 -6.79
N ARG A 44 -6.63 5.59 -7.36
CA ARG A 44 -5.36 5.64 -6.63
C ARG A 44 -4.82 7.07 -6.59
N PRO A 45 -4.23 7.50 -5.47
CA PRO A 45 -3.37 8.68 -5.45
C PRO A 45 -2.24 8.55 -6.48
N LYS A 46 -1.88 9.66 -7.13
CA LYS A 46 -0.80 9.72 -8.13
C LYS A 46 0.16 10.85 -7.75
N PRO A 47 1.35 10.56 -7.20
CA PRO A 47 1.90 9.23 -6.89
C PRO A 47 1.30 8.60 -5.61
N SER A 48 1.55 7.31 -5.40
CA SER A 48 1.21 6.54 -4.19
C SER A 48 2.46 5.83 -3.63
N PRO A 49 3.45 6.60 -3.14
CA PRO A 49 4.73 6.06 -2.68
C PRO A 49 4.63 5.30 -1.35
N VAL A 50 5.60 4.43 -1.12
CA VAL A 50 5.85 3.69 0.12
C VAL A 50 6.91 4.40 0.95
N TYR A 51 6.71 4.43 2.27
CA TYR A 51 7.64 5.04 3.24
C TYR A 51 7.95 4.07 4.38
N ALA A 52 9.01 4.37 5.13
CA ALA A 52 9.19 3.77 6.44
C ALA A 52 8.05 4.23 7.38
N LEU A 53 7.62 3.34 8.27
CA LEU A 53 6.56 3.65 9.23
C LEU A 53 7.06 4.69 10.24
N ASN A 54 6.29 5.75 10.44
CA ASN A 54 6.52 6.74 11.48
C ASN A 54 5.64 6.43 12.71
N SER A 55 5.87 7.15 13.81
CA SER A 55 5.12 6.95 15.06
C SER A 55 3.61 7.15 14.91
N GLU A 56 3.18 8.10 14.07
CA GLU A 56 1.77 8.37 13.82
C GLU A 56 1.10 7.15 13.16
N VAL A 57 1.67 6.63 12.06
CA VAL A 57 1.15 5.46 11.36
C VAL A 57 1.13 4.23 12.27
N ILE A 58 2.18 4.04 13.08
CA ILE A 58 2.23 2.92 14.04
C ILE A 58 1.11 3.05 15.09
N THR A 59 0.88 4.26 15.60
CA THR A 59 -0.18 4.53 16.58
C THR A 59 -1.56 4.29 15.96
N SER A 60 -1.81 4.78 14.75
CA SER A 60 -3.07 4.53 14.03
C SER A 60 -3.29 3.04 13.78
N GLN A 61 -2.24 2.30 13.42
CA GLN A 61 -2.34 0.85 13.22
C GLN A 61 -2.62 0.10 14.53
N GLN A 62 -2.06 0.55 15.66
CA GLN A 62 -2.36 0.00 16.98
C GLN A 62 -3.84 0.20 17.33
N GLN A 63 -4.39 1.40 17.11
CA GLN A 63 -5.81 1.70 17.35
C GLN A 63 -6.74 0.80 16.52
N ILE A 64 -6.38 0.51 15.27
CA ILE A 64 -7.14 -0.44 14.43
C ILE A 64 -7.06 -1.85 14.99
N ALA A 65 -5.88 -2.31 15.41
CA ALA A 65 -5.71 -3.63 16.00
C ALA A 65 -6.50 -3.79 17.31
N ASP A 66 -6.51 -2.76 18.15
CA ASP A 66 -7.26 -2.72 19.41
C ASP A 66 -8.76 -2.78 19.15
N LEU A 67 -9.26 -1.99 18.18
CA LEU A 67 -10.66 -2.04 17.76
C LEU A 67 -11.05 -3.43 17.26
N PHE A 68 -10.22 -4.05 16.42
CA PHE A 68 -10.49 -5.39 15.90
C PHE A 68 -10.53 -6.43 17.01
N LYS A 69 -9.73 -6.27 18.07
CA LYS A 69 -9.77 -7.16 19.23
C LYS A 69 -11.02 -6.92 20.07
N GLN A 70 -11.41 -5.66 20.29
CA GLN A 70 -12.62 -5.28 21.01
C GLN A 70 -13.87 -5.87 20.34
N GLU A 71 -13.98 -5.71 19.02
CA GLU A 71 -15.10 -6.22 18.21
C GLU A 71 -14.98 -7.72 17.89
N GLN A 72 -13.99 -8.40 18.47
CA GLN A 72 -13.75 -9.85 18.32
C GLN A 72 -13.53 -10.30 16.86
N LEU A 73 -13.10 -9.39 15.98
CA LEU A 73 -12.70 -9.68 14.60
C LEU A 73 -11.34 -10.40 14.53
N ILE A 74 -10.52 -10.25 15.58
CA ILE A 74 -9.28 -11.02 15.77
C ILE A 74 -9.22 -11.69 17.15
N PRO A 75 -8.64 -12.89 17.25
CA PRO A 75 -8.67 -13.66 18.50
C PRO A 75 -7.67 -13.15 19.55
N VAL A 76 -6.65 -12.40 19.17
CA VAL A 76 -5.53 -12.01 20.05
C VAL A 76 -5.24 -10.51 19.97
N HIS A 77 -4.73 -9.95 21.06
CA HIS A 77 -4.18 -8.60 21.07
C HIS A 77 -2.82 -8.58 20.35
N ILE A 78 -2.59 -7.59 19.49
CA ILE A 78 -1.35 -7.45 18.71
C ILE A 78 -0.64 -6.18 19.17
N ASN A 79 0.65 -6.29 19.49
CA ASN A 79 1.50 -5.11 19.71
C ASN A 79 2.19 -4.75 18.38
N ILE A 80 1.73 -3.67 17.75
CA ILE A 80 2.22 -3.24 16.45
C ILE A 80 3.68 -2.80 16.54
N GLN A 81 4.05 -2.02 17.56
CA GLN A 81 5.41 -1.50 17.73
C GLN A 81 6.45 -2.63 17.75
N HIS A 82 6.16 -3.76 18.39
CA HIS A 82 7.06 -4.92 18.45
C HIS A 82 7.24 -5.62 17.09
N SER A 83 6.31 -5.42 16.16
CA SER A 83 6.34 -6.02 14.83
C SER A 83 6.93 -5.09 13.78
N VAL A 84 7.17 -3.82 14.12
CA VAL A 84 7.78 -2.83 13.23
C VAL A 84 9.25 -3.15 13.09
N TRP A 85 9.68 -3.44 11.86
CA TRP A 85 11.09 -3.54 11.54
C TRP A 85 11.70 -2.14 11.42
N SER A 86 12.63 -1.81 12.32
CA SER A 86 13.54 -0.68 12.16
C SER A 86 14.87 -1.19 11.63
N ALA A 87 15.30 -0.68 10.46
CA ALA A 87 16.72 -0.72 10.14
C ALA A 87 17.40 0.17 11.19
N GLN A 88 18.29 -0.40 12.01
CA GLN A 88 19.28 0.44 12.69
C GLN A 88 20.20 1.08 11.64
#